data_AF-A0A672RAX9-F1
#
_entry.id   AF-A0A672RAX9-F1
#
_cell.length_a   1.000
_cell.length_b   1.000
_cell.length_c   1.000
_cell.angle_alpha   90.00
_cell.angle_beta   90.00
_cell.angle_gamma   90.00
#
_symmetry.space_group_name_H-M   'P 1'
#
loop_
_entity.id
_entity.type
_entity.pdbx_description
1 polymer ?
#
loop_
_entity_poly.entity_id
_entity_poly.type
_entity_poly.pdbx_seq_one_letter_code
_entity_poly.pdbx_strand_id
1 'polypeptide(L)'
;PNMVQESHVLRCFSRQAFQVQQVKKSMKWTCKVCGEKQSLMQEFGRGTAANCRRHVQKLNTLLFQNHESEVKHRCPVRSNSHAN
;
A
#
# COMPACT_ATOMS: atom_id res chain seq x y z
N PRO A 1 14.17 21.13 -13.77
CA PRO A 1 13.83 19.68 -13.89
C PRO A 1 13.14 19.17 -12.62
N ASN A 2 11.86 18.85 -12.70
CA ASN A 2 11.08 18.38 -11.56
C ASN A 2 11.43 16.90 -11.32
N MET A 3 12.29 16.61 -10.34
CA MET A 3 12.66 15.22 -10.01
C MET A 3 11.43 14.51 -9.45
N VAL A 4 10.86 13.59 -10.23
CA VAL A 4 9.75 12.75 -9.78
C VAL A 4 10.26 11.83 -8.69
N GLN A 5 9.80 12.04 -7.46
CA GLN A 5 10.19 11.22 -6.33
C GLN A 5 9.65 9.79 -6.48
N GLU A 6 10.56 8.81 -6.48
CA GLU A 6 10.20 7.40 -6.57
C GLU A 6 9.47 6.91 -5.31
N SER A 7 8.62 5.92 -5.52
CA SER A 7 7.92 5.18 -4.48
C SER A 7 8.11 3.68 -4.68
N HIS A 8 8.01 2.93 -3.60
CA HIS A 8 8.02 1.47 -3.61
C HIS A 8 6.79 0.90 -2.90
N VAL A 9 6.54 -0.37 -3.12
CA VAL A 9 5.47 -1.15 -2.49
C VAL A 9 6.09 -2.09 -1.47
N LEU A 10 5.67 -1.97 -0.21
CA LEU A 10 6.17 -2.78 0.91
C LEU A 10 5.03 -3.55 1.55
N ARG A 11 5.33 -4.68 2.19
CA ARG A 11 4.38 -5.50 2.93
C ARG A 11 4.63 -5.37 4.43
N CYS A 12 3.58 -5.11 5.21
CA CYS A 12 3.68 -5.09 6.67
C CYS A 12 3.85 -6.51 7.22
N PHE A 13 4.78 -6.74 8.16
CA PHE A 13 4.96 -8.08 8.77
C PHE A 13 3.77 -8.49 9.64
N SER A 14 3.16 -7.53 10.35
CA SER A 14 2.10 -7.81 11.34
C SER A 14 0.74 -8.01 10.66
N ARG A 15 0.35 -7.10 9.76
CA ARG A 15 -0.98 -7.11 9.11
C ARG A 15 -0.97 -7.68 7.70
N GLN A 16 0.20 -8.02 7.16
CA GLN A 16 0.39 -8.51 5.79
C GLN A 16 -0.07 -7.56 4.68
N ALA A 17 -0.65 -6.40 5.00
CA ALA A 17 -1.13 -5.41 4.06
C ALA A 17 0.03 -4.72 3.31
N PHE A 18 -0.18 -4.53 2.00
CA PHE A 18 0.72 -3.80 1.12
C PHE A 18 0.48 -2.30 1.22
N GLN A 19 1.57 -1.52 1.17
CA GLN A 19 1.56 -0.08 1.33
C GLN A 19 2.54 0.60 0.38
N VAL A 20 2.18 1.80 -0.06
CA VAL A 20 3.08 2.66 -0.83
C VAL A 20 3.90 3.50 0.14
N GLN A 21 5.22 3.49 -0.04
CA GLN A 21 6.13 4.40 0.63
C GLN A 21 7.00 5.13 -0.38
N GLN A 22 7.35 6.37 -0.07
CA GLN A 22 8.38 7.08 -0.80
C GLN A 22 9.73 6.41 -0.52
N VAL A 23 10.54 6.25 -1.57
CA VAL A 23 11.90 5.76 -1.39
C VAL A 23 12.68 6.79 -0.58
N LYS A 24 13.29 6.34 0.51
CA LYS A 24 14.15 7.14 1.38
C LYS A 24 15.46 6.41 1.57
N LYS A 25 16.50 7.14 2.00
CA LYS A 25 17.80 6.56 2.35
C LYS A 25 17.72 5.61 3.56
N SER A 26 16.76 5.85 4.45
CA SER A 26 16.51 4.97 5.60
C SER A 26 15.77 3.71 5.17
N MET A 27 16.29 2.55 5.58
CA MET A 27 15.63 1.26 5.40
C MET A 27 14.56 1.00 6.48
N LYS A 28 14.15 2.01 7.25
CA LYS A 28 13.09 1.88 8.26
C LYS A 28 11.83 2.62 7.81
N TRP A 29 10.68 2.01 8.04
CA TRP A 29 9.38 2.60 7.74
C TRP A 29 8.35 2.25 8.82
N THR A 30 7.28 3.02 8.90
CA THR A 30 6.18 2.75 9.83
C THR A 30 4.95 2.38 9.03
N CYS A 31 4.29 1.29 9.41
CA CYS A 31 3.03 0.90 8.82
C CYS A 31 1.93 1.88 9.23
N LYS A 32 1.24 2.46 8.24
CA LYS A 32 0.15 3.42 8.46
C LYS A 32 -1.14 2.76 8.98
N VAL A 33 -1.23 1.44 8.93
CA VAL A 33 -2.41 0.67 9.36
C VAL A 33 -2.31 0.21 10.81
N CYS A 34 -1.15 -0.30 11.24
CA CYS A 34 -0.94 -0.79 12.60
C CYS A 34 0.01 0.05 13.46
N GLY A 35 0.76 1.00 12.88
CA GLY A 35 1.69 1.85 13.62
C GLY A 35 3.07 1.23 13.88
N GLU A 36 3.28 -0.04 13.54
CA GLU A 36 4.55 -0.74 13.81
C GLU A 36 5.71 -0.19 12.97
N LYS A 37 6.84 0.05 13.65
CA LYS A 37 8.13 0.41 13.04
C LYS A 37 8.82 -0.84 12.50
N GLN A 38 9.23 -0.80 11.25
CA GLN A 38 9.62 -1.97 10.48
C GLN A 38 10.87 -1.69 9.66
N SER A 39 11.67 -2.72 9.47
CA SER A 39 12.74 -2.70 8.47
C SER A 39 12.16 -3.02 7.09
N LEU A 40 12.72 -2.40 6.06
CA LEU A 40 12.48 -2.78 4.68
C LEU A 40 13.22 -4.09 4.43
N MET A 41 12.46 -5.17 4.24
CA MET A 41 13.01 -6.49 3.92
C MET A 41 12.91 -6.80 2.43
N GLN A 42 11.77 -6.46 1.81
CA GLN A 42 11.51 -6.75 0.40
C GLN A 42 10.65 -5.65 -0.23
N GLU A 43 11.02 -5.26 -1.45
CA GLU A 43 10.21 -4.40 -2.32
C GLU A 43 9.37 -5.28 -3.26
N PHE A 44 8.06 -5.02 -3.33
CA PHE A 44 7.11 -5.74 -4.19
C PHE A 44 6.78 -4.95 -5.47
N GLY A 45 7.41 -3.80 -5.66
CA GLY A 45 7.25 -2.94 -6.82
C GLY A 45 7.84 -1.57 -6.55
N ARG A 46 8.24 -0.87 -7.61
CA ARG A 46 8.88 0.45 -7.55
C ARG A 46 8.52 1.29 -8.76
N GLY A 47 8.43 2.60 -8.60
CA GLY A 47 8.17 3.54 -9.69
C GLY A 47 7.44 4.79 -9.20
N THR A 48 6.59 5.36 -10.05
CA THR A 48 5.79 6.53 -9.68
C THR A 48 4.76 6.17 -8.62
N ALA A 49 4.42 7.14 -7.76
CA ALA A 49 3.41 6.95 -6.73
C ALA A 49 2.05 6.49 -7.29
N ALA A 50 1.68 6.94 -8.51
CA ALA A 50 0.45 6.52 -9.18
C ALA A 50 0.47 5.03 -9.57
N ASN A 51 1.59 4.52 -10.08
CA ASN A 51 1.75 3.10 -10.42
C ASN A 51 1.76 2.24 -9.15
N CYS A 52 2.49 2.66 -8.12
CA CYS A 52 2.54 1.95 -6.85
C CYS A 52 1.17 1.90 -6.16
N ARG A 53 0.35 2.96 -6.22
CA ARG A 53 -1.02 2.95 -5.66
C ARG A 53 -1.91 1.92 -6.36
N ARG A 54 -1.89 1.86 -7.70
CA ARG A 54 -2.62 0.85 -8.47
C ARG A 54 -2.16 -0.56 -8.12
N HIS A 55 -0.85 -0.76 -8.00
CA HIS A 55 -0.27 -2.05 -7.61
C HIS A 55 -0.73 -2.46 -6.20
N VAL A 56 -0.62 -1.58 -5.20
CA VAL A 56 -1.08 -1.84 -3.83
C VAL A 56 -2.56 -2.17 -3.78
N GLN A 57 -3.40 -1.45 -4.53
CA GLN A 57 -4.83 -1.75 -4.59
C GLN A 57 -5.07 -3.17 -5.08
N LYS A 58 -4.42 -3.58 -6.19
CA LYS A 58 -4.53 -4.94 -6.72
C LYS A 58 -4.06 -5.99 -5.70
N LEU A 59 -2.88 -5.81 -5.11
CA LEU A 59 -2.32 -6.78 -4.17
C LEU A 59 -3.17 -6.92 -2.91
N ASN A 60 -3.66 -5.81 -2.35
CA ASN A 60 -4.53 -5.86 -1.18
C ASN A 60 -5.87 -6.50 -1.53
N THR A 61 -6.49 -6.19 -2.67
CA THR A 61 -7.71 -6.87 -3.12
C THR A 61 -7.50 -8.39 -3.20
N LEU A 62 -6.39 -8.85 -3.79
CA LEU A 62 -6.07 -10.27 -3.87
C LEU A 62 -5.82 -10.90 -2.50
N LEU A 63 -5.13 -10.22 -1.59
CA LEU A 63 -4.97 -10.70 -0.22
C LEU A 63 -6.32 -10.85 0.49
N PHE A 64 -7.19 -9.84 0.38
CA PHE A 64 -8.52 -9.89 1.00
C PHE A 64 -9.39 -11.00 0.39
N GLN A 65 -9.32 -11.23 -0.92
CA GLN A 65 -9.99 -12.35 -1.60
C GLN A 65 -9.45 -13.71 -1.16
N ASN A 66 -8.14 -13.83 -0.92
CA ASN A 66 -7.57 -15.08 -0.39
C ASN A 66 -7.86 -15.27 1.12
N HIS A 67 -8.31 -14.23 1.82
CA HIS A 67 -8.84 -14.27 3.18
C HIS A 67 -10.38 -14.28 3.24
N GLU A 68 -11.08 -14.45 2.11
CA GLU A 68 -12.55 -14.55 2.02
C GLU A 68 -13.13 -15.90 2.50
N SER A 69 -12.48 -16.57 3.46
CA SER A 69 -13.21 -17.51 4.32
C SER A 69 -13.88 -16.83 5.52
N GLU A 70 -13.59 -15.57 5.89
CA GLU A 70 -14.05 -15.07 7.22
C GLU A 70 -14.52 -13.61 7.37
N VAL A 71 -14.53 -12.67 6.40
CA VAL A 71 -15.08 -11.32 6.68
C VAL A 71 -15.87 -10.68 5.55
N LYS A 72 -17.19 -10.88 5.61
CA LYS A 72 -18.19 -9.98 5.02
C LYS A 72 -18.03 -8.62 5.71
N HIS A 73 -17.44 -7.64 5.03
CA HIS A 73 -17.91 -6.24 4.97
C HIS A 73 -16.94 -5.42 4.13
N ARG A 74 -17.29 -5.32 2.84
CA ARG A 74 -16.85 -4.29 1.90
C ARG A 74 -16.77 -2.93 2.60
N CYS A 75 -15.58 -2.35 2.66
CA CYS A 75 -15.49 -0.91 2.81
C CYS A 75 -15.93 -0.29 1.47
N PRO A 76 -16.91 0.62 1.45
CA PRO A 76 -17.40 1.20 0.20
C PRO A 76 -16.26 1.95 -0.46
N VAL A 77 -15.99 1.62 -1.73
CA VAL A 77 -15.17 2.45 -2.61
C VAL A 77 -15.77 3.85 -2.54
N ARG A 78 -15.01 4.81 -2.02
CA ARG A 78 -15.39 6.22 -1.93
C ARG A 78 -15.75 6.70 -3.33
N SER A 79 -17.04 6.70 -3.64
CA SER A 79 -17.59 7.26 -4.86
C SER A 79 -17.27 8.74 -4.81
N ASN A 80 -16.35 9.19 -5.67
CA ASN A 80 -16.12 10.61 -5.89
C ASN A 80 -17.39 11.15 -6.55
N SER A 81 -18.34 11.63 -5.76
CA SER A 81 -19.46 12.42 -6.21
C SER A 81 -18.96 13.84 -6.43
N HIS A 82 -18.66 14.18 -7.69
CA HIS A 82 -18.90 15.55 -8.15
C HIS A 82 -20.40 15.84 -7.99
N ALA A 83 -20.75 16.87 -7.24
CA ALA A 83 -21.91 17.76 -7.46
C ALA A 83 -22.05 18.73 -6.28
N ASN A 84 -21.45 19.92 -6.39
CA ASN A 84 -22.16 21.20 -6.50
C ASN A 84 -21.16 22.32 -6.78
#